data_AF-A0A1A3CQ64-F1
#
_entry.id   AF-A0A1A3CQ64-F1
#
_cell.length_a   1.000
_cell.length_b   1.000
_cell.length_c   1.000
_cell.angle_alpha   90.00
_cell.angle_beta   90.00
_cell.angle_gamma   90.00
#
_symmetry.space_group_name_H-M   'P 1'
#
loop_
_entity.id
_entity.type
_entity.pdbx_description
1 polymer ?
#
loop_
_entity_poly.entity_id
_entity_poly.type
_entity_poly.pdbx_seq_one_letter_code
_entity_poly.pdbx_strand_id
1 'polypeptide(L)'
;MVAMSAVVAVPELIAAAADKLAAIDSTLSGAVPIQAIAPAAADEVSQGIAHLFSQHAQDYQKVADHAAAYSQQFLQHLSAAARAYAGADAANAAVLGTAAVGLPSFDSLVDTVTTLFFQVAAAAYYLLFPILLPAIFLALALWLPLAFLGSIFPV
;
A
#
# COMPACT_ATOMS: atom_id res chain seq x y z
N MET A 1 25.05 -10.34 -6.31
CA MET A 1 23.77 -9.97 -5.70
C MET A 1 22.93 -9.34 -6.81
N VAL A 2 22.00 -10.09 -7.39
CA VAL A 2 21.14 -9.57 -8.47
C VAL A 2 20.10 -8.66 -7.80
N ALA A 3 20.00 -7.41 -8.27
CA ALA A 3 18.97 -6.50 -7.80
C ALA A 3 17.59 -7.13 -8.02
N MET A 4 16.74 -7.13 -7.00
CA MET A 4 15.35 -7.56 -7.12
C MET A 4 14.66 -6.71 -8.20
N SER A 5 13.99 -7.37 -9.15
CA SER A 5 13.03 -6.70 -10.03
C SER A 5 11.86 -6.21 -9.18
N ALA A 6 11.58 -4.91 -9.19
CA ALA A 6 10.42 -4.36 -8.51
C ALA A 6 9.14 -4.77 -9.28
N VAL A 7 8.21 -5.40 -8.58
CA VAL A 7 6.91 -5.80 -9.15
C VAL A 7 5.86 -4.83 -8.67
N VAL A 8 5.13 -4.22 -9.61
CA VAL A 8 3.96 -3.38 -9.32
C VAL A 8 2.74 -4.08 -9.88
N ALA A 9 1.76 -4.33 -9.02
CA ALA A 9 0.47 -4.90 -9.38
C ALA A 9 -0.63 -4.10 -8.69
N VAL A 10 -1.79 -3.98 -9.34
CA VAL A 10 -3.00 -3.40 -8.76
C VAL A 10 -4.03 -4.53 -8.67
N PRO A 11 -4.17 -5.19 -7.50
CA PRO A 11 -5.02 -6.37 -7.35
C PRO A 11 -6.46 -6.16 -7.86
N GLU A 12 -7.01 -4.96 -7.69
CA GLU A 12 -8.36 -4.59 -8.10
C GLU A 12 -8.51 -4.61 -9.63
N LEU A 13 -7.49 -4.15 -10.37
CA LEU A 13 -7.51 -4.19 -11.84
C LEU A 13 -7.39 -5.63 -12.36
N ILE A 14 -6.64 -6.47 -11.67
CA ILE A 14 -6.50 -7.90 -12.01
C ILE A 14 -7.82 -8.62 -11.77
N ALA A 15 -8.48 -8.37 -10.64
CA ALA A 15 -9.81 -8.91 -10.35
C ALA A 15 -10.86 -8.44 -11.37
N ALA A 16 -10.91 -7.14 -11.69
CA ALA A 16 -11.81 -6.60 -12.70
C ALA A 16 -11.56 -7.18 -14.11
N ALA A 17 -10.30 -7.47 -14.45
CA ALA A 17 -9.96 -8.15 -15.70
C ALA A 17 -10.45 -9.60 -15.71
N ALA A 18 -10.33 -10.33 -14.59
CA ALA A 18 -10.87 -11.67 -14.45
C ALA A 18 -12.40 -11.69 -14.62
N ASP A 19 -13.12 -10.74 -14.02
CA ASP A 19 -14.57 -10.62 -14.15
C ASP A 19 -15.00 -10.33 -15.59
N LYS A 20 -14.28 -9.44 -16.29
CA LYS A 20 -14.53 -9.14 -17.70
C LYS A 20 -14.32 -10.36 -18.59
N LEU A 21 -13.25 -11.12 -18.35
CA LEU A 21 -12.99 -12.33 -19.12
C LEU A 21 -14.03 -13.43 -18.82
N ALA A 22 -14.47 -13.57 -17.57
CA ALA A 22 -15.56 -14.48 -17.22
C ALA A 22 -16.88 -14.11 -17.94
N ALA A 23 -17.16 -12.82 -18.12
CA ALA A 23 -18.32 -12.36 -18.89
C ALA A 23 -18.21 -12.70 -20.39
N ILE A 24 -17.01 -12.61 -20.96
CA ILE A 24 -16.74 -13.04 -22.34
C ILE A 24 -16.96 -14.55 -22.48
N ASP A 25 -16.40 -15.37 -21.58
CA ASP A 25 -16.60 -16.83 -21.58
C ASP A 25 -18.08 -17.21 -21.39
N SER A 26 -18.80 -16.48 -20.54
CA SER A 26 -20.24 -16.66 -20.39
C SER A 26 -20.99 -16.37 -21.69
N THR A 27 -20.56 -15.38 -22.46
CA THR A 27 -21.17 -15.07 -23.76
C THR A 27 -20.86 -16.16 -24.78
N LEU A 28 -19.62 -16.67 -24.77
CA LEU A 28 -19.16 -17.70 -25.68
C LEU A 28 -19.82 -19.06 -25.42
N SER A 29 -20.14 -19.38 -24.16
CA SER A 29 -20.85 -20.61 -23.81
C SER A 29 -22.28 -20.69 -24.38
N GLY A 30 -22.86 -19.55 -24.78
CA GLY A 30 -24.13 -19.49 -25.51
C GLY A 30 -24.02 -19.71 -27.02
N ALA A 31 -22.80 -19.83 -27.57
CA ALA A 31 -22.61 -20.05 -28.99
C ALA A 31 -23.08 -21.46 -29.40
N VAL A 32 -23.81 -21.56 -30.50
CA VAL A 32 -24.29 -22.85 -31.03
C VAL A 32 -23.13 -23.57 -31.73
N PRO A 33 -22.94 -24.88 -31.49
CA PRO A 33 -21.94 -25.67 -32.20
C PRO A 33 -22.12 -25.60 -33.72
N ILE A 34 -21.01 -25.49 -34.46
CA ILE A 34 -20.99 -25.57 -35.93
C ILE A 34 -21.54 -26.93 -36.38
N GLN A 35 -22.75 -26.96 -36.92
CA GLN A 35 -23.40 -28.20 -37.36
C GLN A 35 -22.82 -28.70 -38.69
N ALA A 36 -23.01 -30.00 -38.96
CA ALA A 36 -22.68 -30.61 -40.24
C ALA A 36 -23.43 -29.91 -41.37
N ILE A 37 -22.74 -29.66 -42.48
CA ILE A 37 -23.28 -28.94 -43.63
C ILE A 37 -23.97 -29.94 -44.56
N ALA A 38 -25.20 -29.63 -45.00
CA ALA A 38 -25.89 -30.45 -46.00
C ALA A 38 -25.28 -30.23 -47.40
N PRO A 39 -25.22 -31.27 -48.26
CA PRO A 39 -24.77 -31.11 -49.65
C PRO A 39 -25.64 -30.10 -50.40
N ALA A 40 -25.01 -29.23 -51.20
CA ALA A 40 -25.73 -28.25 -52.02
C ALA A 40 -26.54 -28.92 -53.16
N ALA A 41 -26.10 -30.09 -53.61
CA ALA A 41 -26.76 -30.93 -54.60
C ALA A 41 -26.42 -32.41 -54.36
N ALA A 42 -27.10 -33.31 -55.08
CA ALA A 42 -26.97 -34.76 -54.91
C ALA A 42 -25.69 -35.35 -55.53
N ASP A 43 -24.90 -34.55 -56.25
CA ASP A 43 -23.68 -35.00 -56.88
C ASP A 43 -22.57 -35.32 -55.85
N GLU A 44 -21.66 -36.20 -56.25
CA GLU A 44 -20.56 -36.68 -55.40
C GLU A 44 -19.61 -35.56 -54.96
N VAL A 45 -19.43 -34.51 -55.78
CA VAL A 45 -18.56 -33.38 -55.45
C VAL A 45 -19.18 -32.55 -54.33
N SER A 46 -20.47 -32.21 -54.44
CA SER A 46 -21.24 -31.52 -53.40
C SER A 46 -21.27 -32.31 -52.08
N GLN A 47 -21.44 -33.63 -52.15
CA GLN A 47 -21.37 -34.50 -50.97
C GLN A 47 -19.97 -34.53 -50.35
N GLY A 48 -18.92 -34.63 -51.18
CA GLY A 48 -17.53 -34.61 -50.72
C GLY A 48 -17.15 -33.29 -50.05
N ILE A 49 -17.58 -32.15 -50.59
CA ILE A 49 -17.34 -30.82 -50.01
C ILE A 49 -18.08 -30.70 -48.66
N ALA A 50 -19.35 -31.11 -48.60
CA ALA A 50 -20.12 -31.11 -47.36
C ALA A 50 -19.47 -31.98 -46.26
N HIS A 51 -18.93 -33.14 -46.64
CA HIS A 51 -18.21 -34.01 -45.73
C HIS A 51 -16.90 -33.38 -45.23
N LEU A 52 -16.13 -32.72 -46.11
CA LEU A 52 -14.90 -32.02 -45.73
C LEU A 52 -15.17 -30.92 -44.69
N PHE A 53 -16.17 -30.06 -44.95
CA PHE A 53 -16.52 -28.99 -44.00
C PHE A 53 -17.08 -29.53 -42.69
N SER A 54 -17.85 -30.61 -42.73
CA SER A 54 -18.39 -31.25 -41.52
C SER A 54 -17.28 -31.84 -40.65
N GLN A 55 -16.26 -32.47 -41.26
CA GLN A 55 -15.07 -32.93 -40.56
C GLN A 55 -14.28 -31.76 -39.96
N HIS A 56 -14.08 -30.68 -40.72
CA HIS A 56 -13.41 -29.48 -40.21
C HIS A 56 -14.16 -28.85 -39.02
N ALA A 57 -15.49 -28.80 -39.08
CA ALA A 57 -16.33 -28.31 -37.98
C ALA A 57 -16.14 -29.14 -36.69
N GLN A 58 -16.05 -30.46 -36.80
CA GLN A 58 -15.80 -31.35 -35.66
C GLN A 58 -14.40 -31.14 -35.08
N ASP A 59 -13.37 -31.01 -35.92
CA ASP A 59 -12.01 -30.76 -35.45
C ASP A 59 -11.88 -29.37 -34.81
N TYR A 60 -12.55 -28.36 -35.38
CA TYR A 60 -12.65 -27.04 -34.77
C TYR A 60 -13.31 -27.10 -33.38
N GLN A 61 -14.41 -27.84 -33.22
CA GLN A 61 -15.08 -28.01 -31.93
C GLN A 61 -14.18 -28.66 -30.88
N LYS A 62 -13.45 -29.72 -31.25
CA LYS A 62 -12.48 -30.35 -30.33
C LYS A 62 -11.46 -29.33 -29.84
N VAL A 63 -10.90 -28.50 -30.74
CA VAL A 63 -9.93 -27.46 -30.35
C VAL A 63 -10.59 -26.39 -29.50
N ALA A 64 -11.82 -25.99 -29.81
CA ALA A 64 -12.58 -25.02 -29.03
C ALA A 64 -12.84 -25.51 -27.59
N ASP A 65 -13.12 -26.80 -27.40
CA ASP A 65 -13.28 -27.40 -26.06
C ASP A 65 -11.99 -27.31 -25.24
N HIS A 66 -10.84 -27.56 -25.87
CA HIS A 66 -9.53 -27.42 -25.20
C HIS A 66 -9.25 -25.95 -24.86
N ALA A 67 -9.60 -25.02 -25.75
CA ALA A 67 -9.45 -23.58 -25.50
C ALA A 67 -10.36 -23.12 -24.34
N ALA A 68 -11.59 -23.63 -24.25
CA ALA A 68 -12.50 -23.33 -23.15
C ALA A 68 -11.94 -23.83 -21.80
N ALA A 69 -11.40 -25.05 -21.76
CA ALA A 69 -10.75 -25.59 -20.56
C ALA A 69 -9.53 -24.74 -20.15
N TYR A 70 -8.72 -24.31 -21.12
CA TYR A 70 -7.60 -23.40 -20.87
C TYR A 70 -8.06 -22.05 -20.31
N SER A 71 -9.10 -21.45 -20.90
CA SER A 71 -9.65 -20.17 -20.44
C SER A 71 -10.12 -20.25 -18.98
N GLN A 72 -10.79 -21.35 -18.59
CA GLN A 72 -11.19 -21.59 -17.22
C GLN A 72 -10.01 -21.67 -16.25
N GLN A 73 -8.94 -22.39 -16.62
CA GLN A 73 -7.72 -22.46 -15.82
C GLN A 73 -7.04 -21.10 -15.70
N PHE A 74 -6.98 -20.35 -16.82
CA PHE A 74 -6.43 -19.00 -16.83
C PHE A 74 -7.19 -18.07 -15.89
N LEU A 75 -8.52 -18.10 -15.90
CA LEU A 75 -9.37 -17.34 -14.98
C LEU A 75 -9.11 -17.69 -13.50
N GLN A 76 -8.96 -18.98 -13.20
CA GLN A 76 -8.63 -19.44 -11.84
C GLN A 76 -7.26 -18.91 -11.40
N HIS A 77 -6.25 -18.99 -12.25
CA HIS A 77 -4.90 -18.48 -11.96
C HIS A 77 -4.89 -16.97 -11.80
N LEU A 78 -5.59 -16.22 -12.65
CA LEU A 78 -5.68 -14.77 -12.58
C LEU A 78 -6.34 -14.32 -11.27
N SER A 79 -7.42 -14.99 -10.87
CA SER A 79 -8.10 -14.75 -9.60
C SER A 79 -7.23 -15.08 -8.39
N ALA A 80 -6.48 -16.19 -8.45
CA ALA A 80 -5.54 -16.56 -7.40
C ALA A 80 -4.39 -15.54 -7.28
N ALA A 81 -3.86 -15.06 -8.41
CA ALA A 81 -2.82 -14.03 -8.44
C ALA A 81 -3.29 -12.72 -7.83
N ALA A 82 -4.52 -12.26 -8.14
CA ALA A 82 -5.10 -11.07 -7.53
C ALA A 82 -5.13 -11.18 -5.99
N ARG A 83 -5.60 -12.32 -5.47
CA ARG A 83 -5.61 -12.57 -4.01
C ARG A 83 -4.21 -12.63 -3.41
N ALA A 84 -3.25 -13.23 -4.12
CA ALA A 84 -1.87 -13.30 -3.65
C ALA A 84 -1.24 -11.91 -3.52
N TYR A 85 -1.42 -11.03 -4.52
CA TYR A 85 -0.95 -9.65 -4.44
C TYR A 85 -1.66 -8.85 -3.35
N ALA A 86 -2.99 -8.97 -3.21
CA ALA A 86 -3.72 -8.33 -2.12
C ALA A 86 -3.25 -8.81 -0.73
N GLY A 87 -2.94 -10.10 -0.60
CA GLY A 87 -2.37 -10.66 0.62
C GLY A 87 -0.96 -10.12 0.92
N ALA A 88 -0.14 -9.93 -0.10
CA ALA A 88 1.18 -9.30 0.04
C ALA A 88 1.06 -7.84 0.49
N ASP A 89 0.14 -7.07 -0.10
CA ASP A 89 -0.12 -5.67 0.31
C ASP A 89 -0.61 -5.59 1.76
N ALA A 90 -1.51 -6.49 2.18
CA ALA A 90 -1.98 -6.56 3.56
C ALA A 90 -0.85 -6.92 4.54
N ALA A 91 0.02 -7.87 4.18
CA ALA A 91 1.18 -8.24 4.99
C ALA A 91 2.17 -7.07 5.12
N ASN A 92 2.45 -6.38 4.00
CA ASN A 92 3.31 -5.20 3.99
C ASN A 92 2.72 -4.07 4.86
N ALA A 93 1.42 -3.81 4.75
CA ALA A 93 0.72 -2.82 5.58
C ALA A 93 0.78 -3.18 7.07
N ALA A 94 0.64 -4.45 7.43
CA ALA A 94 0.77 -4.91 8.82
C ALA A 94 2.18 -4.70 9.38
N VAL A 95 3.23 -5.01 8.60
CA VAL A 95 4.62 -4.77 8.99
C VAL A 95 4.89 -3.27 9.16
N LEU A 96 4.43 -2.44 8.23
CA LEU A 96 4.58 -0.98 8.34
C LEU A 96 3.79 -0.40 9.53
N GLY A 97 2.58 -0.90 9.78
CA GLY A 97 1.77 -0.49 10.92
C GLY A 97 2.41 -0.85 12.26
N THR A 98 2.92 -2.09 12.38
CA THR A 98 3.64 -2.53 13.59
C THR A 98 4.96 -1.78 13.80
N ALA A 99 5.70 -1.50 12.73
CA ALA A 99 6.91 -0.68 12.81
C ALA A 99 6.59 0.76 13.26
N ALA A 100 5.48 1.34 12.81
CA ALA A 100 5.05 2.67 13.24
C ALA A 100 4.62 2.72 14.71
N VAL A 101 4.00 1.65 15.24
CA VAL A 101 3.60 1.56 16.65
C VAL A 101 4.80 1.45 17.60
N GLY A 102 5.93 0.92 17.14
CA GLY A 102 7.16 0.80 17.95
C GLY A 102 7.96 2.09 18.10
N LEU A 103 7.64 3.14 17.33
CA LEU A 103 8.33 4.42 17.40
C LEU A 103 7.53 5.41 18.24
N PRO A 104 8.16 6.17 19.16
CA PRO A 104 7.47 7.26 19.86
C PRO A 104 6.93 8.24 18.82
N SER A 105 5.67 8.66 18.98
CA SER A 105 5.10 9.70 18.14
C SER A 105 5.87 11.01 18.35
N PHE A 106 5.94 11.86 17.32
CA PHE A 106 6.60 13.16 17.43
C PHE A 106 6.06 13.98 18.61
N ASP A 107 4.74 13.96 18.82
CA ASP A 107 4.09 14.66 19.94
C ASP A 107 4.55 14.12 21.30
N SER A 108 4.68 12.80 21.46
CA SER A 108 5.19 12.22 22.71
C SER A 108 6.64 12.60 22.98
N LEU A 109 7.44 12.76 21.92
CA LEU A 109 8.83 13.16 22.02
C LEU A 109 8.95 14.63 22.38
N VAL A 110 8.16 15.50 21.76
CA VAL A 110 8.08 16.92 22.10
C VAL A 110 7.67 17.07 23.57
N ASP A 111 6.62 16.39 24.01
CA ASP A 111 6.15 16.44 25.39
C ASP A 111 7.22 15.98 26.39
N THR A 112 7.90 14.87 26.07
CA THR A 112 9.01 14.34 26.88
C THR A 112 10.16 15.36 26.98
N VAL A 113 10.60 15.92 25.85
CA VAL A 113 11.71 16.88 25.79
C VAL A 113 11.36 18.17 26.52
N THR A 114 10.16 18.70 26.29
CA THR A 114 9.68 19.93 26.95
C THR A 114 9.55 19.73 28.46
N THR A 115 9.00 18.59 28.90
CA THR A 115 8.90 18.25 30.32
C THR A 115 10.28 18.16 30.98
N LEU A 116 11.22 17.44 30.35
CA LEU A 116 12.59 17.35 30.86
C LEU A 116 13.28 18.71 30.94
N PHE A 117 13.10 19.56 29.93
CA PHE A 117 13.65 20.91 29.92
C PHE A 117 13.16 21.72 31.12
N PHE A 118 11.83 21.76 31.34
CA PHE A 118 11.27 22.50 32.47
C PHE A 118 11.63 21.88 33.81
N GLN A 119 11.73 20.56 33.91
CA GLN A 119 12.16 19.88 35.13
C GLN A 119 13.61 20.24 35.49
N VAL A 120 14.52 20.24 34.52
CA VAL A 120 15.92 20.65 34.72
C VAL A 120 16.02 22.13 35.06
N ALA A 121 15.28 22.99 34.34
CA ALA A 121 15.26 24.43 34.59
C ALA A 121 14.71 24.75 36.00
N ALA A 122 13.62 24.08 36.41
CA ALA A 122 13.04 24.23 37.73
C ALA A 122 14.00 23.73 38.82
N ALA A 123 14.65 22.58 38.63
CA ALA A 123 15.65 22.08 39.57
C ALA A 123 16.83 23.05 39.73
N ALA A 124 17.34 23.59 38.62
CA ALA A 124 18.40 24.59 38.65
C ALA A 124 17.95 25.88 39.36
N TYR A 125 16.71 26.34 39.12
CA TYR A 125 16.13 27.49 39.80
C TYR A 125 16.07 27.25 41.32
N TYR A 126 15.49 26.14 41.78
CA TYR A 126 15.37 25.86 43.22
C TYR A 126 16.72 25.66 43.92
N LEU A 127 17.74 25.15 43.24
CA LEU A 127 19.08 25.00 43.81
C LEU A 127 19.84 26.33 43.88
N LEU A 128 19.75 27.17 42.85
CA LEU A 128 20.52 28.42 42.76
C LEU A 128 19.85 29.58 43.50
N PHE A 129 18.52 29.66 43.46
CA PHE A 129 17.77 30.78 44.03
C PHE A 129 18.06 31.06 45.52
N PRO A 130 18.08 30.07 46.45
CA PRO A 130 18.36 30.35 47.86
C PRO A 130 19.80 30.81 48.14
N ILE A 131 20.73 30.54 47.22
CA ILE A 131 22.13 30.98 47.32
C ILE A 131 22.30 32.38 46.71
N LEU A 132 21.68 32.61 45.56
CA LEU A 132 21.80 33.85 44.79
C LEU A 132 21.02 35.01 45.44
N LEU A 133 19.83 34.73 46.00
CA LEU A 133 18.96 35.74 46.61
C LEU A 133 19.64 36.49 47.77
N PRO A 134 20.20 35.85 48.81
CA PRO A 134 20.91 36.57 49.87
C PRO A 134 22.15 37.29 49.36
N ALA A 135 22.87 36.72 48.38
CA ALA A 135 24.02 37.38 47.76
C ALA A 135 23.63 38.68 47.03
N ILE A 136 22.51 38.68 46.31
CA ILE A 136 21.94 39.87 45.65
C ILE A 136 21.52 40.90 46.70
N PHE A 137 20.81 40.49 47.76
CA PHE A 137 20.40 41.41 48.82
C PHE A 137 21.60 42.04 49.53
N LEU A 138 22.66 41.26 49.80
CA LEU A 138 23.88 41.77 50.41
C LEU A 138 24.62 42.74 49.48
N ALA A 139 24.74 42.42 48.19
CA ALA A 139 25.32 43.32 47.19
C ALA A 139 24.53 44.62 47.06
N LEU A 140 23.19 44.56 47.04
CA LEU A 140 22.33 45.74 47.03
C LEU A 140 22.45 46.54 48.32
N ALA A 141 22.44 45.90 49.49
CA ALA A 141 22.58 46.57 50.79
C ALA A 141 23.94 47.28 50.94
N LEU A 142 24.99 46.77 50.30
CA LEU A 142 26.31 47.41 50.26
C LEU A 142 26.37 48.52 49.21
N TRP A 143 25.75 48.34 48.04
CA TRP A 143 25.80 49.31 46.94
C TRP A 143 24.88 50.52 47.14
N LEU A 144 23.65 50.33 47.62
CA LEU A 144 22.66 51.41 47.82
C LEU A 144 23.19 52.57 48.67
N PRO A 145 23.81 52.34 49.86
CA PRO A 145 24.34 53.44 50.66
C PRO A 145 25.53 54.13 50.00
N LEU A 146 26.41 53.42 49.28
CA LEU A 146 27.50 54.05 48.52
C LEU A 146 26.98 54.91 47.37
N ALA A 147 25.98 54.43 46.63
CA ALA A 147 25.33 55.17 45.55
C ALA A 147 24.59 56.42 46.08
N PHE A 148 23.91 56.30 47.22
CA PHE A 148 23.25 57.42 47.89
C PHE A 148 24.27 58.47 48.38
N LEU A 149 25.38 58.05 48.99
CA LEU A 149 26.43 58.97 49.44
C LEU A 149 27.07 59.74 48.27
N GLY A 150 27.31 59.08 47.14
CA GLY A 150 27.81 59.72 45.91
C GLY A 150 26.80 60.68 45.25
N SER A 151 25.50 60.55 45.55
CA SER A 151 24.47 61.49 45.09
C SER A 151 24.36 62.76 45.96
N ILE A 152 24.80 62.70 47.22
CA ILE A 152 24.77 63.82 48.18
C ILE A 152 26.07 64.65 48.10
N PHE A 153 27.20 64.02 47.75
CA PHE A 153 28.48 64.68 47.53
C PHE A 153 28.86 64.57 46.05
N PRO A 154 28.38 65.48 45.18
CA PRO A 154 28.87 65.53 43.81
C PRO A 154 30.36 65.90 43.85
N VAL A 155 31.19 65.07 43.21
CA VAL A 155 32.54 65.45 42.78
C VAL A 155 32.41 66.40 41.59
#